data_AF-A0A9W3G998-F1
#
_entry.id   AF-A0A9W3G998-F1
#
_cell.length_a   1.000
_cell.length_b   1.000
_cell.length_c   1.000
_cell.angle_alpha   90.00
_cell.angle_beta   90.00
_cell.angle_gamma   90.00
#
_symmetry.space_group_name_H-M   'P 1'
#
loop_
_entity.id
_entity.type
_entity.pdbx_description
1 polymer ?
#
loop_
_entity_poly.entity_id
_entity_poly.type
_entity_poly.pdbx_seq_one_letter_code
_entity_poly.pdbx_strand_id
1 'polypeptide(L)'
;MNNSYFVLASKKIYCRCRKIYGVTPAGKHSGVEEHHYHSGQAFSHKVRGGLETRYSCCEGVLGLPGCQVAKLHVRDQRENVEGFVKTFVKFPPSDGNHSIFAVNCEVCYTAKGLELTRVTVVDPSLQVVYDTFVKPDEEVINYNTRFSGVVEDDLQNTETSVLDVQAFLLNLFSAGTESDTASSIVSTFLS
;
A
#
# COMPACT_ATOMS: atom_id res chain seq x y z
N MET A 1 28.24 41.66 -1.49
CA MET A 1 28.70 40.43 -0.83
C MET A 1 27.47 39.56 -0.61
N ASN A 2 27.33 38.53 -1.44
CA ASN A 2 26.31 37.51 -1.32
C ASN A 2 26.66 36.62 -0.11
N ASN A 3 25.69 36.31 0.76
CA ASN A 3 25.72 35.01 1.42
C ASN A 3 24.32 34.43 1.48
N SER A 4 24.16 33.43 0.62
CA SER A 4 23.01 32.58 0.36
C SER A 4 22.73 31.66 1.53
N TYR A 5 21.66 31.93 2.28
CA TYR A 5 21.00 30.88 3.06
C TYR A 5 20.01 30.18 2.13
N PHE A 6 20.46 29.06 1.57
CA PHE A 6 19.57 28.06 0.96
C PHE A 6 18.56 27.62 2.03
N VAL A 7 17.37 28.20 2.03
CA VAL A 7 16.23 27.63 2.73
C VAL A 7 15.83 26.39 1.94
N LEU A 8 16.32 25.23 2.36
CA LEU A 8 15.89 23.94 1.82
C LEU A 8 14.38 23.83 2.05
N ALA A 9 13.61 24.02 0.97
CA ALA A 9 12.17 24.05 1.00
C ALA A 9 11.64 22.71 1.55
N SER A 10 11.14 22.74 2.80
CA SER A 10 10.48 21.59 3.42
C SER A 10 9.13 21.37 2.72
N LYS A 11 8.96 20.19 2.10
CA LYS A 11 7.73 19.85 1.38
C LYS A 11 6.62 19.54 2.39
N LYS A 12 5.47 20.18 2.24
CA LYS A 12 4.26 19.97 3.07
C LYS A 12 3.48 18.79 2.51
N ILE A 13 3.31 17.73 3.30
CA ILE A 13 2.60 16.51 2.88
C ILE A 13 1.34 16.32 3.74
N TYR A 14 0.22 15.99 3.08
CA TYR A 14 -1.03 15.64 3.75
C TYR A 14 -0.99 14.20 4.26
N CYS A 15 -1.05 14.04 5.58
CA CYS A 15 -1.17 12.73 6.21
C CYS A 15 -2.63 12.24 6.25
N ARG A 16 -2.83 10.93 6.37
CA ARG A 16 -4.12 10.28 6.71
C ARG A 16 -4.84 10.93 7.91
N CYS A 17 -4.09 11.54 8.84
CA CYS A 17 -4.63 12.26 9.99
C CYS A 17 -5.05 13.71 9.70
N ARG A 18 -5.05 14.16 8.43
CA ARG A 18 -5.38 15.53 7.98
C ARG A 18 -4.46 16.64 8.52
N LYS A 19 -3.29 16.27 9.05
CA LYS A 19 -2.23 17.22 9.42
C LYS A 19 -1.19 17.32 8.30
N ILE A 20 -0.55 18.48 8.25
CA ILE A 20 0.59 18.73 7.37
C ILE A 20 1.87 18.50 8.17
N TYR A 21 2.78 17.69 7.66
CA TYR A 21 4.10 17.48 8.27
C TYR A 21 5.23 17.83 7.30
N GLY A 22 6.40 18.12 7.86
CA GLY A 22 7.61 18.42 7.11
C GLY A 22 8.40 17.15 6.77
N VAL A 23 8.91 17.09 5.55
CA VAL A 23 9.92 16.13 5.13
C VAL A 23 11.15 16.87 4.60
N THR A 24 12.31 16.27 4.81
CA THR A 24 13.57 16.67 4.19
C THR A 24 13.50 16.48 2.67
N PRO A 25 14.40 17.11 1.88
CA PRO A 25 14.47 16.88 0.43
C PRO A 25 14.66 15.40 0.03
N ALA A 26 15.20 14.58 0.93
CA ALA A 26 15.38 13.14 0.75
C ALA A 26 14.15 12.30 1.16
N GLY A 27 13.01 12.94 1.48
CA GLY A 27 11.77 12.24 1.88
C GLY A 27 11.70 11.81 3.35
N LYS A 28 12.80 11.94 4.11
CA LYS A 28 12.81 11.59 5.55
C LYS A 28 12.02 12.62 6.38
N HIS A 29 11.34 12.14 7.42
CA HIS A 29 10.65 13.00 8.39
C HIS A 29 11.61 13.98 9.07
N SER A 30 11.22 15.24 9.17
CA SER A 30 12.03 16.28 9.84
C SER A 30 11.93 16.24 11.37
N GLY A 31 11.08 15.38 11.94
CA GLY A 31 10.91 15.19 13.38
C GLY A 31 10.02 13.99 13.71
N VAL A 32 10.16 13.44 14.91
CA VAL A 32 9.28 12.40 15.46
C VAL A 32 8.17 13.10 16.23
N GLU A 33 7.00 13.23 15.61
CA GLU A 33 5.79 13.72 16.30
C GLU A 33 4.80 12.56 16.41
N GLU A 34 4.52 12.16 17.65
CA GLU A 34 3.43 11.23 17.92
C GLU A 34 2.11 11.88 17.52
N HIS A 35 1.34 11.16 16.70
CA HIS A 35 0.04 11.66 16.29
C HIS A 35 -1.04 10.61 16.47
N HIS A 36 -2.19 11.09 16.94
CA HIS A 36 -3.37 10.30 17.20
C HIS A 36 -4.24 10.26 15.94
N TYR A 37 -4.65 9.07 15.52
CA TYR A 37 -5.51 8.87 14.36
C TYR A 37 -6.56 7.77 14.58
N HIS A 38 -7.63 7.81 13.77
CA HIS A 38 -8.59 6.72 13.63
C HIS A 38 -8.29 5.99 12.32
N SER A 39 -8.02 4.69 12.38
CA SER A 39 -7.85 3.88 11.17
C SER A 39 -9.17 3.57 10.47
N GLY A 40 -10.26 3.48 11.24
CA GLY A 40 -11.58 3.14 10.76
C GLY A 40 -12.27 4.30 10.08
N GLN A 41 -13.10 4.00 9.09
CA GLN A 41 -13.94 5.00 8.44
C GLN A 41 -15.05 5.45 9.39
N ALA A 42 -15.47 6.70 9.24
CA ALA A 42 -16.67 7.20 9.91
C ALA A 42 -17.90 6.70 9.17
N PHE A 43 -18.77 5.96 9.85
CA PHE A 43 -20.02 5.47 9.30
C PHE A 43 -21.19 6.00 10.12
N SER A 44 -22.28 6.29 9.42
CA SER A 44 -23.51 6.80 10.04
C SER A 44 -24.53 5.69 10.17
N HIS A 45 -25.15 5.57 11.35
CA HIS A 45 -26.21 4.60 11.60
C HIS A 45 -27.43 5.28 12.22
N LYS A 46 -28.62 4.78 11.87
CA LYS A 46 -29.88 5.33 12.37
C LYS A 46 -30.08 4.91 13.83
N VAL A 47 -30.35 5.89 14.68
CA VAL A 47 -30.67 5.70 16.09
C VAL A 47 -32.03 6.34 16.41
N ARG A 48 -32.64 5.97 17.54
CA ARG A 48 -33.86 6.63 18.01
C ARG A 48 -33.51 8.08 18.39
N GLY A 49 -33.86 9.03 17.52
CA GLY A 49 -33.56 10.46 17.71
C GLY A 49 -32.68 11.09 16.62
N GLY A 50 -32.22 10.33 15.62
CA GLY A 50 -31.51 10.88 14.48
C GLY A 50 -30.50 9.94 13.85
N LEU A 51 -29.45 10.53 13.27
CA LEU A 51 -28.34 9.82 12.66
C LEU A 51 -27.10 10.03 13.54
N GLU A 52 -26.45 8.94 13.95
CA GLU A 52 -25.20 9.01 14.72
C GLU A 52 -24.03 8.51 13.87
N THR A 53 -22.95 9.29 13.82
CA THR A 53 -21.73 8.95 13.07
C THR A 53 -20.62 8.52 14.01
N ARG A 54 -20.10 7.30 13.81
CA ARG A 54 -19.06 6.69 14.64
C ARG A 54 -17.92 6.15 13.79
N TYR A 55 -16.72 6.04 14.37
CA TYR A 55 -15.56 5.42 13.71
C TYR A 55 -15.60 3.90 13.84
N SER A 56 -15.38 3.17 12.73
CA SER A 56 -15.38 1.70 12.74
C SER A 56 -14.22 1.06 13.50
N CYS A 57 -13.17 1.81 13.85
CA CYS A 57 -12.01 1.27 14.57
C CYS A 57 -12.19 1.19 16.09
N CYS A 58 -13.07 2.01 16.67
CA CYS A 58 -13.21 2.15 18.13
C CYS A 58 -14.63 2.54 18.59
N GLU A 59 -15.58 2.67 17.67
CA GLU A 59 -16.95 3.16 17.90
C GLU A 59 -17.04 4.57 18.49
N GLY A 60 -15.92 5.29 18.53
CA GLY A 60 -15.85 6.68 18.97
C GLY A 60 -16.68 7.59 18.08
N VAL A 61 -17.27 8.62 18.68
CA VAL A 61 -18.08 9.61 17.97
C VAL A 61 -17.19 10.46 17.05
N LEU A 62 -17.75 10.87 15.90
CA LEU A 62 -17.06 11.76 14.95
C LEU A 62 -16.51 13.01 15.65
N GLY A 63 -15.23 13.31 15.43
CA GLY A 63 -14.54 14.48 16.00
C GLY A 63 -13.74 14.21 17.28
N LEU A 64 -13.85 13.02 17.89
CA LEU A 64 -12.98 12.65 19.01
C LEU A 64 -11.52 12.45 18.56
N PRO A 65 -10.52 12.69 19.44
CA PRO A 65 -9.12 12.37 19.16
C PRO A 65 -8.93 10.92 18.71
N GLY A 66 -7.92 10.69 17.87
CA GLY A 66 -7.63 9.36 17.33
C GLY A 66 -7.41 8.30 18.41
N CYS A 67 -7.96 7.10 18.20
CA CYS A 67 -7.84 5.98 19.12
C CYS A 67 -6.54 5.19 18.98
N GLN A 68 -5.67 5.56 18.04
CA GLN A 68 -4.38 4.93 17.81
C GLN A 68 -3.28 5.99 17.73
N VAL A 69 -2.06 5.60 18.10
CA VAL A 69 -0.88 6.46 18.06
C VAL A 69 0.11 5.90 17.05
N ALA A 70 0.62 6.76 16.17
CA ALA A 70 1.73 6.43 15.28
C ALA A 70 2.88 7.42 15.51
N LYS A 71 4.11 6.91 15.44
CA LYS A 71 5.35 7.68 15.66
C LYS A 71 5.69 8.60 14.50
N LEU A 72 5.25 8.26 13.30
CA LEU A 72 5.61 8.95 12.05
C LEU A 72 4.39 9.06 11.14
N HIS A 73 4.20 10.24 10.56
CA HIS A 73 3.11 10.51 9.63
C HIS A 73 3.31 9.75 8.32
N VAL A 74 2.25 9.13 7.79
CA VAL A 74 2.33 8.44 6.50
C VAL A 74 1.50 9.16 5.44
N ARG A 75 2.01 9.16 4.20
CA ARG A 75 1.32 9.70 3.02
C ARG A 75 0.55 8.58 2.35
N ASP A 76 -0.72 8.84 2.01
CA ASP A 76 -1.50 7.97 1.12
C ASP A 76 -1.21 8.42 -0.33
N GLN A 77 0.00 8.14 -0.83
CA GLN A 77 0.31 8.41 -2.24
C GLN A 77 -0.11 7.19 -3.04
N ARG A 78 -1.33 7.23 -3.58
CA ARG A 78 -1.91 6.17 -4.41
C ARG A 78 -1.50 6.23 -5.88
N GLU A 79 -0.69 7.22 -6.26
CA GLU A 79 -0.50 7.63 -7.66
C GLU A 79 0.98 7.87 -7.96
N ASN A 80 1.80 6.82 -7.90
CA ASN A 80 3.04 6.79 -8.67
C ASN A 80 2.89 5.70 -9.74
N VAL A 81 2.86 6.09 -11.02
CA VAL A 81 2.72 5.17 -12.16
C VAL A 81 4.06 4.90 -12.85
N GLU A 82 5.16 5.39 -12.29
CA GLU A 82 6.51 5.05 -12.74
C GLU A 82 6.77 3.55 -12.47
N GLY A 83 7.40 2.84 -13.42
CA GLY A 83 7.71 1.41 -13.28
C GLY A 83 6.60 0.44 -13.70
N PHE A 84 5.47 0.95 -14.19
CA PHE A 84 4.36 0.16 -14.69
C PHE A 84 4.73 -0.77 -15.85
N VAL A 85 4.36 -2.06 -15.78
CA VAL A 85 4.59 -3.03 -16.85
C VAL A 85 3.28 -3.60 -17.38
N LYS A 86 3.09 -3.57 -18.70
CA LYS A 86 1.94 -4.21 -19.35
C LYS A 86 2.20 -5.69 -19.59
N THR A 87 1.22 -6.52 -19.29
CA THR A 87 1.22 -7.92 -19.73
C THR A 87 1.19 -8.01 -21.25
N PHE A 88 1.91 -8.97 -21.81
CA PHE A 88 1.89 -9.26 -23.24
C PHE A 88 0.87 -10.37 -23.57
N VAL A 89 0.37 -10.37 -24.81
CA VAL A 89 -0.43 -11.49 -25.32
C VAL A 89 0.51 -12.69 -25.45
N LYS A 90 0.32 -13.71 -24.61
CA LYS A 90 0.87 -15.04 -24.90
C LYS A 90 -0.08 -15.72 -25.87
N PHE A 91 0.46 -16.57 -26.74
CA PHE A 91 -0.38 -17.38 -27.62
C PHE A 91 -1.48 -18.05 -26.78
N PRO A 92 -2.76 -17.92 -27.18
CA PRO A 92 -3.84 -18.52 -26.42
C PRO A 92 -3.55 -20.02 -26.29
N PRO A 93 -3.74 -20.61 -25.11
CA PRO A 93 -3.58 -22.04 -24.96
C PRO A 93 -4.51 -22.73 -25.96
N SER A 94 -4.04 -23.82 -26.55
CA SER A 94 -4.70 -24.51 -27.67
C SER A 94 -6.12 -25.01 -27.35
N ASP A 95 -6.50 -25.01 -26.08
CA ASP A 95 -7.81 -25.40 -25.55
C ASP A 95 -8.81 -24.23 -25.41
N GLY A 96 -8.39 -22.98 -25.67
CA GLY A 96 -9.25 -21.80 -25.62
C GLY A 96 -9.66 -21.35 -24.21
N ASN A 97 -9.06 -21.91 -23.16
CA ASN A 97 -9.37 -21.55 -21.77
C ASN A 97 -8.51 -20.39 -21.31
N HIS A 98 -9.14 -19.25 -21.05
CA HIS A 98 -8.51 -18.17 -20.30
C HIS A 98 -8.47 -18.55 -18.82
N SER A 99 -7.27 -18.70 -18.27
CA SER A 99 -7.08 -18.95 -16.83
C SER A 99 -7.44 -17.70 -16.04
N ILE A 100 -8.29 -17.83 -15.01
CA ILE A 100 -8.62 -16.77 -14.06
C ILE A 100 -7.70 -16.92 -12.85
N PHE A 101 -7.16 -15.82 -12.32
CA PHE A 101 -6.39 -15.84 -11.07
C PHE A 101 -6.89 -14.75 -10.15
N ALA A 102 -6.85 -14.99 -8.84
CA ALA A 102 -7.00 -13.93 -7.84
C ALA A 102 -5.63 -13.59 -7.26
N VAL A 103 -5.37 -12.29 -7.09
CA VAL A 103 -4.12 -11.79 -6.52
C VAL A 103 -4.45 -10.95 -5.30
N ASN A 104 -3.73 -11.16 -4.22
CA ASN A 104 -3.76 -10.34 -3.02
C ASN A 104 -2.38 -9.74 -2.80
N CYS A 105 -2.33 -8.44 -2.48
CA CYS A 105 -1.10 -7.72 -2.22
C CYS A 105 -1.17 -7.09 -0.83
N GLU A 106 -0.12 -7.28 -0.05
CA GLU A 106 0.09 -6.57 1.20
C GLU A 106 1.14 -5.49 1.02
N VAL A 107 0.94 -4.36 1.70
CA VAL A 107 1.79 -3.17 1.59
C VAL A 107 2.17 -2.63 2.95
N CYS A 108 3.33 -1.97 3.01
CA CYS A 108 3.79 -1.18 4.14
C CYS A 108 3.95 0.29 3.75
N TYR A 109 4.18 1.15 4.73
CA TYR A 109 4.54 2.53 4.51
C TYR A 109 6.04 2.75 4.70
N THR A 110 6.64 3.45 3.74
CA THR A 110 8.04 3.93 3.76
C THR A 110 8.08 5.44 3.61
N ALA A 111 9.29 6.01 3.57
CA ALA A 111 9.49 7.44 3.30
C ALA A 111 9.00 7.86 1.90
N LYS A 112 8.95 6.92 0.95
CA LYS A 112 8.50 7.17 -0.43
C LYS A 112 6.99 7.01 -0.61
N GLY A 113 6.32 6.22 0.24
CA GLY A 113 4.89 5.98 0.13
C GLY A 113 4.50 4.58 0.56
N LEU A 114 3.52 3.99 -0.12
CA LEU A 114 3.20 2.58 0.05
C LEU A 114 4.17 1.74 -0.77
N GLU A 115 4.71 0.67 -0.19
CA GLU A 115 5.56 -0.30 -0.88
C GLU A 115 5.06 -1.72 -0.61
N LEU A 116 5.19 -2.60 -1.61
CA LEU A 116 4.75 -3.99 -1.58
C LEU A 116 5.59 -4.82 -0.60
N THR A 117 4.92 -5.64 0.22
CA THR A 117 5.58 -6.52 1.20
C THR A 117 5.22 -7.99 1.04
N ARG A 118 4.09 -8.32 0.43
CA ARG A 118 3.71 -9.71 0.12
C ARG A 118 2.79 -9.76 -1.09
N VAL A 119 2.95 -10.79 -1.91
CA VAL A 119 2.00 -11.12 -2.97
C VAL A 119 1.58 -12.58 -2.83
N THR A 120 0.28 -12.82 -2.92
CA THR A 120 -0.30 -14.15 -3.00
C THR A 120 -1.17 -14.24 -4.25
N VAL A 121 -0.97 -15.29 -5.05
CA VAL A 121 -1.75 -15.60 -6.24
C VAL A 121 -2.39 -16.97 -6.07
N VAL A 122 -3.68 -17.05 -6.36
CA VAL A 122 -4.44 -18.29 -6.36
C VAL A 122 -5.09 -18.55 -7.70
N ASP A 123 -5.19 -19.82 -8.07
CA ASP A 123 -5.84 -20.29 -9.30
C ASP A 123 -7.38 -20.46 -9.12
N PRO A 124 -8.13 -20.84 -10.16
CA PRO A 124 -9.58 -21.07 -10.05
C PRO A 124 -9.97 -22.21 -9.11
N SER A 125 -9.04 -23.12 -8.80
CA SER A 125 -9.22 -24.21 -7.84
C SER A 125 -8.87 -23.77 -6.41
N LEU A 126 -8.68 -22.46 -6.21
CA LEU A 126 -8.29 -21.82 -4.95
C LEU A 126 -6.95 -22.33 -4.40
N GLN A 127 -6.09 -22.87 -5.26
CA GLN A 127 -4.76 -23.30 -4.90
C GLN A 127 -3.78 -22.13 -5.01
N VAL A 128 -2.90 -22.00 -4.02
CA VAL A 128 -1.84 -21.00 -4.01
C VAL A 128 -0.80 -21.40 -5.05
N VAL A 129 -0.64 -20.58 -6.09
CA VAL A 129 0.35 -20.77 -7.16
C VAL A 129 1.57 -19.88 -7.00
N TYR A 130 1.45 -18.83 -6.17
CA TYR A 130 2.58 -17.97 -5.79
C TYR A 130 2.28 -17.31 -4.44
N ASP A 131 3.22 -17.35 -3.52
CA ASP A 131 3.13 -16.64 -2.25
C ASP A 131 4.54 -16.28 -1.80
N THR A 132 4.85 -14.99 -1.78
CA THR A 132 6.18 -14.52 -1.39
C THR A 132 6.11 -13.21 -0.66
N PHE A 133 7.05 -13.03 0.27
CA PHE A 133 7.40 -11.71 0.77
C PHE A 133 8.23 -10.95 -0.26
N VAL A 134 8.15 -9.64 -0.20
CA VAL A 134 8.86 -8.71 -1.09
C VAL A 134 9.63 -7.73 -0.21
N LYS A 135 10.89 -7.50 -0.57
CA LYS A 135 11.76 -6.56 0.12
C LYS A 135 11.39 -5.13 -0.30
N PRO A 136 10.99 -4.26 0.64
CA PRO A 136 10.82 -2.84 0.35
C PRO A 136 12.16 -2.20 -0.04
N ASP A 137 12.12 -1.23 -0.95
CA ASP A 137 13.32 -0.52 -1.40
C ASP A 137 13.84 0.43 -0.32
N GLU A 138 12.91 0.96 0.48
CA GLU A 138 13.19 1.88 1.58
C GLU A 138 12.91 1.25 2.94
N GLU A 139 13.50 1.87 3.97
CA GLU A 139 13.23 1.49 5.36
C GLU A 139 11.74 1.62 5.69
N VAL A 140 11.18 0.55 6.27
CA VAL A 140 9.77 0.50 6.63
C VAL A 140 9.49 1.38 7.84
N ILE A 141 8.59 2.33 7.66
CA ILE A 141 8.11 3.24 8.71
C ILE A 141 6.93 2.62 9.47
N ASN A 142 6.07 1.91 8.75
CA ASN A 142 4.92 1.22 9.33
C ASN A 142 4.54 0.00 8.48
N TYR A 143 4.73 -1.20 9.05
CA TYR A 143 4.42 -2.49 8.43
C TYR A 143 2.92 -2.71 8.15
N ASN A 144 2.05 -1.86 8.69
CA ASN A 144 0.60 -1.97 8.58
C ASN A 144 0.06 -3.32 9.10
N THR A 145 0.78 -3.96 10.03
CA THR A 145 0.58 -5.34 10.52
C THR A 145 -0.86 -5.65 10.93
N ARG A 146 -1.60 -4.66 11.45
CA ARG A 146 -3.02 -4.82 11.79
C ARG A 146 -3.87 -5.29 10.61
N PHE A 147 -3.53 -4.84 9.41
CA PHE A 147 -4.26 -5.15 8.18
C PHE A 147 -3.53 -6.22 7.37
N SER A 148 -2.21 -6.12 7.27
CA SER A 148 -1.41 -7.01 6.42
C SER A 148 -0.99 -8.33 7.08
N GLY A 149 -0.99 -8.39 8.41
CA GLY A 149 -0.40 -9.49 9.16
C GLY A 149 1.13 -9.58 9.07
N VAL A 150 1.78 -8.74 8.25
CA VAL A 150 3.23 -8.75 8.02
C VAL A 150 3.94 -8.09 9.21
N VAL A 151 4.94 -8.77 9.76
CA VAL A 151 5.83 -8.27 10.81
C VAL A 151 7.23 -8.01 10.27
N GLU A 152 8.04 -7.30 11.04
CA GLU A 152 9.44 -6.99 10.69
C GLU A 152 10.27 -8.26 10.41
N ASP A 153 10.11 -9.29 11.23
CA ASP A 153 10.85 -10.55 11.10
C ASP A 153 10.54 -11.28 9.77
N ASP A 154 9.36 -11.08 9.18
CA ASP A 154 9.02 -11.64 7.87
C ASP A 154 9.89 -11.02 6.75
N LEU A 155 10.27 -9.76 6.89
CA LEU A 155 11.02 -9.01 5.86
C LEU A 155 12.54 -9.03 6.08
N GLN A 156 13.03 -9.33 7.28
CA GLN A 156 14.46 -9.26 7.62
C GLN A 156 15.37 -10.05 6.68
N ASN A 157 14.92 -11.23 6.22
CA ASN A 157 15.70 -12.12 5.36
C ASN A 157 15.11 -12.22 3.93
N THR A 158 14.18 -11.33 3.58
CA THR A 158 13.59 -11.33 2.24
C THR A 158 14.52 -10.62 1.26
N GLU A 159 14.86 -11.30 0.17
CA GLU A 159 15.70 -10.75 -0.91
C GLU A 159 14.92 -10.50 -2.21
N THR A 160 13.71 -11.03 -2.31
CA THR A 160 12.85 -10.90 -3.49
C THR A 160 12.47 -9.44 -3.73
N SER A 161 12.80 -8.92 -4.90
CA SER A 161 12.46 -7.55 -5.31
C SER A 161 11.10 -7.49 -6.01
N VAL A 162 10.54 -6.28 -6.14
CA VAL A 162 9.34 -6.05 -6.95
C VAL A 162 9.56 -6.49 -8.40
N LEU A 163 10.77 -6.33 -8.94
CA LEU A 163 11.10 -6.75 -10.31
C LEU A 163 11.04 -8.27 -10.48
N ASP A 164 11.47 -9.04 -9.47
CA ASP A 164 11.38 -10.51 -9.50
C ASP A 164 9.92 -10.95 -9.53
N VAL A 165 9.07 -10.31 -8.72
CA VAL A 165 7.63 -10.54 -8.70
C VAL A 165 7.01 -10.17 -10.06
N GLN A 166 7.35 -9.01 -10.62
CA GLN A 166 6.87 -8.59 -11.95
C GLN A 166 7.26 -9.62 -13.01
N ALA A 167 8.51 -10.08 -13.04
CA ALA A 167 8.96 -11.09 -13.99
C ALA A 167 8.19 -12.42 -13.84
N PHE A 168 7.94 -12.85 -12.60
CA PHE A 168 7.14 -14.03 -12.31
C PHE A 168 5.70 -13.86 -12.81
N LEU A 169 5.04 -12.76 -12.46
CA LEU A 169 3.64 -12.50 -12.84
C LEU A 169 3.47 -12.30 -14.36
N LEU A 170 4.45 -11.68 -15.04
CA LEU A 170 4.45 -11.58 -16.50
C LEU A 170 4.66 -12.95 -17.16
N ASN A 171 5.34 -13.88 -16.51
CA ASN A 171 5.46 -15.28 -16.96
C ASN A 171 4.23 -16.12 -16.61
N LEU A 172 3.46 -15.74 -15.59
CA LEU A 172 2.21 -16.41 -15.22
C LEU A 172 1.03 -15.94 -16.08
N PHE A 173 0.80 -14.63 -16.18
CA PHE A 173 -0.37 -14.06 -16.86
C PHE A 173 -0.16 -13.84 -18.35
N SER A 174 -1.22 -14.00 -19.14
CA SER A 174 -1.29 -13.60 -20.55
C SER A 174 -2.31 -12.47 -20.70
N ALA A 175 -2.23 -11.64 -21.74
CA ALA A 175 -3.21 -10.56 -21.94
C ALA A 175 -4.68 -11.04 -22.12
N GLY A 176 -4.92 -12.35 -22.30
CA GLY A 176 -6.27 -12.95 -22.29
C GLY A 176 -6.70 -13.49 -20.92
N THR A 177 -5.83 -13.45 -19.91
CA THR A 177 -6.16 -13.86 -18.54
C THR A 177 -7.16 -12.86 -17.96
N GLU A 178 -8.45 -13.17 -18.04
CA GLU A 178 -9.52 -12.47 -17.33
C GLU A 178 -9.29 -12.73 -15.83
N SER A 179 -8.74 -11.76 -15.14
CA SER A 179 -8.77 -11.74 -13.70
C SER A 179 -9.58 -10.52 -13.34
N ASP A 180 -10.65 -10.73 -12.57
CA ASP A 180 -11.46 -9.68 -11.96
C ASP A 180 -10.61 -8.70 -11.12
N THR A 181 -9.31 -8.98 -10.97
CA THR A 181 -8.33 -8.11 -10.30
C THR A 181 -6.99 -7.93 -11.03
N ALA A 182 -6.55 -8.76 -12.01
CA ALA A 182 -5.20 -8.65 -12.59
C ALA A 182 -5.03 -7.50 -13.58
N SER A 183 -6.09 -7.11 -14.30
CA SER A 183 -6.08 -5.86 -15.06
C SER A 183 -5.92 -4.64 -14.16
N SER A 184 -6.18 -4.75 -12.84
CA SER A 184 -5.91 -3.70 -11.86
C SER A 184 -4.70 -3.99 -10.97
N ILE A 185 -4.25 -5.22 -10.76
CA ILE A 185 -3.12 -5.53 -9.86
C ILE A 185 -1.78 -5.42 -10.58
N VAL A 186 -1.70 -5.89 -11.84
CA VAL A 186 -0.57 -5.54 -12.71
C VAL A 186 -0.62 -4.05 -13.07
N SER A 187 -1.81 -3.41 -12.97
CA SER A 187 -2.03 -2.01 -13.35
C SER A 187 -2.06 -0.98 -12.21
N THR A 188 -1.99 -1.36 -10.93
CA THR A 188 -2.22 -0.42 -9.82
C THR A 188 -1.29 -0.65 -8.62
N PHE A 189 -0.63 -1.81 -8.50
CA PHE A 189 0.04 -2.17 -7.24
C PHE A 189 1.46 -2.73 -7.36
N LEU A 190 2.09 -2.65 -8.55
CA LEU A 190 3.50 -3.02 -8.76
C LEU A 190 4.32 -1.81 -9.20
N SER A 191 4.12 -0.67 -8.53
CA SER A 191 4.94 0.55 -8.61
C SER A 191 5.40 0.97 -7.22
#